data_AF-A0A2D4NSR2-F1
#
_entry.id   AF-A0A2D4NSR2-F1
#
_cell.length_a   1.000
_cell.length_b   1.000
_cell.length_c   1.000
_cell.angle_alpha   90.00
_cell.angle_beta   90.00
_cell.angle_gamma   90.00
#
_symmetry.space_group_name_H-M   'P 1'
#
loop_
_entity.id
_entity.type
_entity.pdbx_description
1 polymer ?
#
loop_
_entity_poly.entity_id
_entity_poly.type
_entity_poly.pdbx_seq_one_letter_code
_entity_poly.pdbx_strand_id
1 'polypeptide(L)'
;MCEGSLIMANDSTPVRAGAVNVPLGHVIGHEKWKGSQVAQEMQGKVKLILEDGLGLVDFHLSNRCCILYISEADLVAGNGFKRRLVRFRNACNLQGIVFVEKTQISNQYFPE
;
A
#
# COMPACT_ATOMS: atom_id res chain seq x y z
N MET A 1 1.62 26.60 -1.24
CA MET A 1 1.05 27.17 -2.48
C MET A 1 2.04 26.89 -3.58
N CYS A 2 1.76 25.93 -4.47
CA CYS A 2 2.64 25.63 -5.60
C CYS A 2 1.74 25.42 -6.82
N GLU A 3 1.72 26.42 -7.68
CA GLU A 3 1.09 26.39 -9.01
C GLU A 3 2.04 25.79 -10.05
N GLY A 4 1.44 25.14 -11.05
CA GLY A 4 1.80 25.33 -12.46
C GLY A 4 2.94 24.49 -13.05
N SER A 5 2.61 23.33 -13.63
CA SER A 5 2.86 23.06 -15.07
C SER A 5 2.37 21.67 -15.45
N LEU A 6 1.57 21.62 -16.52
CA LEU A 6 0.97 20.44 -17.11
C LEU A 6 1.79 20.07 -18.35
N ILE A 7 2.38 18.87 -18.40
CA ILE A 7 2.41 17.92 -19.55
C ILE A 7 3.41 16.78 -19.31
N MET A 8 2.90 15.54 -19.26
CA MET A 8 3.23 14.40 -20.14
C MET A 8 2.79 13.10 -19.45
N ALA A 9 2.00 12.30 -20.17
CA ALA A 9 1.52 11.00 -19.73
C ALA A 9 2.71 10.03 -19.54
N ASN A 10 2.87 9.53 -18.32
CA ASN A 10 3.65 8.34 -17.99
C ASN A 10 3.01 7.72 -16.73
N ASP A 11 2.90 6.39 -16.71
CA ASP A 11 2.28 5.55 -15.67
C ASP A 11 2.94 5.67 -14.28
N SER A 12 2.72 6.81 -13.63
CA SER A 12 3.05 7.01 -12.23
C SER A 12 2.34 8.25 -11.72
N THR A 13 1.04 8.16 -11.45
CA THR A 13 0.40 9.16 -10.59
C THR A 13 0.99 8.94 -9.19
N PRO A 14 1.86 9.86 -8.68
CA PRO A 14 2.21 9.79 -7.28
C PRO A 14 0.90 10.09 -6.56
N VAL A 15 0.40 9.14 -5.79
CA VAL A 15 -0.66 9.43 -4.83
C VAL A 15 -0.20 10.63 -4.06
N ARG A 16 -0.95 11.73 -4.24
CA ARG A 16 -0.66 12.99 -3.58
C ARG A 16 -0.61 12.68 -2.09
N ALA A 17 0.57 12.81 -1.50
CA ALA A 17 0.71 12.84 -0.06
C ALA A 17 -0.27 13.90 0.48
N GLY A 18 -1.38 13.44 1.07
CA GLY A 18 -2.46 14.31 1.59
C GLY A 18 -3.81 14.28 0.86
N ALA A 19 -4.01 13.52 -0.23
CA ALA A 19 -5.33 13.46 -0.90
C ALA A 19 -6.29 12.40 -0.34
N VAL A 20 -5.77 11.39 0.34
CA VAL A 20 -6.58 10.35 0.97
C VAL A 20 -6.95 10.81 2.38
N ASN A 21 -8.09 11.49 2.52
CA ASN A 21 -8.65 11.81 3.83
C ASN A 21 -9.37 10.56 4.35
N VAL A 22 -8.67 9.77 5.17
CA VAL A 22 -9.24 8.55 5.76
C VAL A 22 -10.26 8.95 6.83
N PRO A 23 -11.56 8.67 6.65
CA PRO A 23 -12.55 9.00 7.66
C PRO A 23 -12.34 8.16 8.93
N LEU A 24 -12.78 8.67 10.07
CA LEU A 24 -12.69 7.92 11.33
C LEU A 24 -13.42 6.57 11.21
N GLY A 25 -12.79 5.51 11.71
CA GLY A 25 -13.33 4.15 11.64
C GLY A 25 -13.33 3.52 10.24
N HIS A 26 -12.58 4.10 9.29
CA HIS A 26 -12.43 3.55 7.94
C HIS A 26 -10.99 3.15 7.65
N VAL A 27 -10.85 2.23 6.70
CA VAL A 27 -9.59 1.91 6.04
C VAL A 27 -9.81 2.13 4.56
N ILE A 28 -8.86 2.78 3.90
CA ILE A 28 -8.88 2.93 2.44
C ILE A 28 -7.90 1.91 1.87
N GLY A 29 -8.38 0.96 1.07
CA GLY A 29 -7.59 -0.11 0.46
C GLY A 29 -7.49 0.04 -1.05
N HIS A 30 -6.42 -0.49 -1.62
CA HIS A 30 -6.25 -0.50 -3.06
C HIS A 30 -7.26 -1.44 -3.70
N GLU A 31 -7.87 -1.05 -4.83
CA GLU A 31 -8.87 -1.88 -5.52
C GLU A 31 -8.42 -3.33 -5.81
N LYS A 32 -7.11 -3.59 -5.96
CA LYS A 32 -6.58 -4.96 -6.12
C LYS A 32 -6.96 -5.92 -4.97
N TRP A 33 -7.33 -5.40 -3.80
CA TRP A 33 -7.78 -6.17 -2.65
C TRP A 33 -9.25 -6.56 -2.72
N LYS A 34 -10.02 -6.08 -3.71
CA LYS A 34 -11.42 -6.43 -3.92
C LYS A 34 -11.59 -7.94 -4.01
N GLY A 35 -12.50 -8.49 -3.21
CA GLY A 35 -12.79 -9.92 -3.18
C GLY A 35 -11.75 -10.79 -2.48
N SER A 36 -10.59 -10.25 -2.05
CA SER A 36 -9.62 -10.99 -1.24
C SER A 36 -10.17 -11.36 0.14
N GLN A 37 -9.63 -12.43 0.73
CA GLN A 37 -9.97 -12.82 2.11
C GLN A 37 -9.68 -11.68 3.10
N VAL A 38 -8.54 -10.99 2.96
CA VAL A 38 -8.17 -9.84 3.80
C VAL A 38 -9.24 -8.75 3.74
N ALA A 39 -9.72 -8.39 2.55
CA ALA A 39 -10.76 -7.37 2.41
C ALA A 39 -12.11 -7.82 2.99
N GLN A 40 -12.47 -9.09 2.85
CA GLN A 40 -13.71 -9.66 3.40
C GLN A 40 -13.68 -9.67 4.93
N GLU A 41 -12.58 -10.12 5.53
CA GLU A 41 -12.42 -10.18 6.99
C GLU A 41 -12.38 -8.79 7.64
N MET A 42 -11.91 -7.77 6.92
CA MET A 42 -11.94 -6.39 7.41
C MET A 42 -13.35 -5.80 7.44
N GLN A 43 -14.18 -6.03 6.42
CA GLN A 43 -15.50 -5.38 6.26
C GLN A 43 -16.49 -5.67 7.40
N GLY A 44 -16.27 -6.70 8.22
CA GLY A 44 -17.07 -7.00 9.41
C GLY A 44 -16.61 -6.28 10.69
N LYS A 45 -15.44 -5.63 10.69
CA LYS A 45 -14.81 -5.00 11.86
C LYS A 45 -14.54 -3.51 11.68
N VAL A 46 -14.23 -3.12 10.45
CA VAL A 46 -13.91 -1.74 10.05
C VAL A 46 -14.47 -1.47 8.66
N LYS A 47 -14.87 -0.23 8.38
CA LYS A 47 -15.40 0.09 7.05
C LYS A 47 -14.27 0.22 6.04
N LEU A 48 -14.20 -0.72 5.11
CA LEU A 48 -13.23 -0.72 4.01
C LEU A 48 -13.79 0.04 2.80
N ILE A 49 -13.06 1.05 2.34
CA ILE A 49 -13.31 1.75 1.06
C ILE A 49 -12.23 1.28 0.09
N LEU A 50 -12.62 0.83 -1.09
CA LEU A 50 -11.68 0.45 -2.13
C LEU A 50 -11.58 1.59 -3.15
N GLU A 51 -10.35 2.06 -3.40
CA GLU A 51 -10.09 3.07 -4.42
C GLU A 51 -9.06 2.54 -5.43
N ASP A 52 -9.26 2.92 -6.69
CA ASP A 52 -8.24 2.76 -7.73
C ASP A 52 -7.30 3.96 -7.66
N GLY A 53 -5.98 3.69 -7.67
CA GLY A 53 -4.98 4.75 -7.53
C GLY A 53 -4.45 5.02 -6.12
N LEU A 54 -4.29 4.00 -5.28
CA LEU A 54 -3.47 4.10 -4.04
C LEU A 54 -1.95 4.03 -4.29
N GLY A 55 -1.53 3.90 -5.54
CA GLY A 55 -0.12 3.92 -5.94
C GLY A 55 0.66 2.77 -5.33
N LEU A 56 1.65 3.08 -4.48
CA LEU A 56 2.58 2.09 -3.92
C LEU A 56 2.08 1.41 -2.64
N VAL A 57 0.98 1.90 -2.09
CA VAL A 57 0.44 1.53 -0.77
C VAL A 57 -0.75 0.56 -0.95
N ASP A 58 -0.88 -0.37 0.00
CA ASP A 58 -1.97 -1.35 0.00
C ASP A 58 -3.18 -0.84 0.78
N PHE A 59 -2.95 -0.25 1.96
CA PHE A 59 -4.00 0.31 2.81
C PHE A 59 -3.56 1.60 3.50
N HIS A 60 -4.44 2.58 3.60
CA HIS A 60 -4.33 3.73 4.48
C HIS A 60 -5.20 3.53 5.72
N LEU A 61 -4.56 3.55 6.90
CA LEU A 61 -5.23 3.51 8.20
C LEU A 61 -5.58 4.92 8.70
N SER A 62 -4.79 5.91 8.27
CA SER A 62 -5.00 7.33 8.52
C SER A 62 -4.27 8.16 7.47
N ASN A 63 -4.37 9.48 7.58
CA ASN A 63 -3.66 10.42 6.71
C ASN A 63 -2.13 10.38 6.89
N ARG A 64 -1.62 9.69 7.92
CA ARG A 64 -0.19 9.59 8.23
C ARG A 64 0.35 8.16 8.29
N CYS A 65 -0.51 7.15 8.37
CA CYS A 65 -0.12 5.77 8.55
C CYS A 65 -0.73 4.86 7.49
N CYS A 66 0.11 4.01 6.90
CA CYS A 66 -0.29 3.11 5.84
C CYS A 66 0.39 1.74 5.96
N ILE A 67 -0.19 0.74 5.31
CA ILE A 67 0.31 -0.62 5.25
C ILE A 67 0.80 -0.91 3.83
N LEU A 68 1.96 -1.55 3.74
CA LEU A 68 2.43 -2.24 2.54
C LEU A 68 2.46 -3.74 2.82
N TYR A 69 1.76 -4.51 2.01
CA TYR A 69 1.67 -5.95 2.13
C TYR A 69 2.60 -6.63 1.11
N ILE A 70 3.35 -7.61 1.57
CA ILE A 70 4.27 -8.41 0.77
C ILE A 70 3.84 -9.86 0.91
N SER A 71 3.33 -10.43 -0.18
CA SER A 71 2.93 -11.82 -0.22
C SER A 71 4.13 -12.77 -0.26
N GLU A 72 3.91 -14.06 -0.01
CA GLU A 72 4.91 -15.10 -0.26
C GLU A 72 5.41 -15.01 -1.72
N ALA A 73 4.49 -14.84 -2.67
CA ALA A 73 4.83 -14.73 -4.08
C ALA A 73 5.73 -13.52 -4.37
N ASP A 74 5.49 -12.37 -3.73
CA ASP A 74 6.34 -11.18 -3.87
C ASP A 74 7.76 -11.41 -3.35
N LEU A 75 7.89 -12.15 -2.24
CA LEU A 75 9.19 -12.54 -1.69
C LEU A 75 9.94 -13.50 -2.63
N VAL A 76 9.25 -14.53 -3.12
CA VAL A 76 9.83 -15.56 -4.01
C VAL A 76 10.19 -14.98 -5.37
N ALA A 77 9.40 -14.03 -5.89
CA ALA A 77 9.68 -13.31 -7.13
C ALA A 77 10.95 -12.42 -7.06
N GLY A 78 11.53 -12.25 -5.88
CA GLY A 78 12.81 -11.58 -5.68
C GLY A 78 12.68 -10.10 -5.29
N ASN A 79 13.48 -9.23 -5.91
CA ASN A 79 13.67 -7.85 -5.40
C ASN A 79 12.59 -6.84 -5.86
N GLY A 80 11.47 -7.30 -6.41
CA GLY A 80 10.37 -6.43 -6.86
C GLY A 80 9.81 -5.56 -5.73
N PHE A 81 9.48 -6.19 -4.60
CA PHE A 81 8.96 -5.49 -3.42
C PHE A 81 9.97 -4.49 -2.85
N LYS A 82 11.28 -4.79 -2.87
CA LYS A 82 12.33 -3.88 -2.38
C LYS A 82 12.35 -2.58 -3.19
N ARG A 83 12.20 -2.67 -4.52
CA ARG A 83 12.07 -1.49 -5.39
C ARG A 83 10.82 -0.67 -5.04
N ARG A 84 9.70 -1.34 -4.73
CA ARG A 84 8.46 -0.67 -4.26
C ARG A 84 8.68 0.08 -2.95
N LEU A 85 9.35 -0.54 -1.98
CA LEU A 85 9.69 0.08 -0.68
C LEU A 85 10.60 1.31 -0.83
N VAL A 86 11.64 1.22 -1.67
CA VAL A 86 12.53 2.35 -1.93
C VAL A 86 11.77 3.52 -2.58
N ARG A 87 10.91 3.23 -3.56
CA ARG A 87 10.05 4.26 -4.17
C ARG A 87 9.11 4.90 -3.15
N PHE A 88 8.50 4.10 -2.28
CA PHE A 88 7.63 4.60 -1.21
C PHE A 88 8.38 5.56 -0.29
N ARG A 89 9.55 5.16 0.20
CA ARG A 89 10.39 5.99 1.08
C ARG A 89 10.81 7.32 0.43
N ASN A 90 11.04 7.32 -0.88
CA ASN A 90 11.47 8.53 -1.60
C ASN A 90 10.29 9.45 -1.96
N ALA A 91 9.07 8.92 -2.08
CA ALA A 91 7.90 9.66 -2.54
C ALA A 91 6.99 10.13 -1.40
N CYS A 92 7.06 9.52 -0.22
CA CYS A 92 6.13 9.77 0.88
C CYS A 92 6.84 9.82 2.23
N ASN A 93 6.45 10.79 3.06
CA ASN A 93 6.88 10.92 4.46
C ASN A 93 5.88 10.27 5.44
N LEU A 94 5.11 9.27 4.96
CA LEU A 94 4.13 8.55 5.77
C LEU A 94 4.81 7.49 6.64
N GLN A 95 4.22 7.19 7.80
CA GLN A 95 4.60 6.04 8.60
C GLN A 95 4.09 4.76 7.93
N GLY A 96 4.99 4.09 7.20
CA GLY A 96 4.72 2.81 6.56
C GLY A 96 4.93 1.63 7.51
N ILE A 97 3.90 0.81 7.67
CA ILE A 97 3.98 -0.51 8.30
C ILE A 97 4.07 -1.54 7.19
N VAL A 98 5.01 -2.47 7.29
CA VAL A 98 5.20 -3.52 6.29
C VAL A 98 4.72 -4.85 6.87
N PHE A 99 3.73 -5.47 6.25
CA PHE A 99 3.30 -6.83 6.54
C PHE A 99 3.89 -7.78 5.52
N VAL A 100 4.48 -8.87 6.00
CA VAL A 100 5.12 -9.86 5.15
C VAL A 100 4.58 -11.24 5.52
N GLU A 101 4.09 -11.98 4.53
CA GLU A 101 3.61 -13.35 4.73
C GLU A 101 4.77 -14.27 5.06
N LYS A 102 4.81 -14.74 6.31
CA LYS A 102 5.74 -15.77 6.76
C LYS A 102 5.07 -17.14 6.67
N THR A 103 5.55 -17.97 5.76
CA THR A 103 5.08 -19.32 5.47
C THR A 103 6.27 -20.28 5.51
N GLN A 104 6.03 -21.58 5.29
CA GLN A 104 7.12 -22.57 5.18
C GLN A 104 8.11 -22.22 4.05
N ILE A 105 7.63 -21.72 2.90
CA ILE A 105 8.48 -21.37 1.76
C ILE A 105 9.19 -20.04 1.99
N SER A 106 8.47 -19.02 2.49
CA SER A 106 9.08 -17.71 2.68
C SER A 106 10.01 -17.63 3.89
N ASN A 107 9.95 -18.61 4.81
CA ASN A 107 10.79 -18.66 6.01
C ASN A 107 12.29 -18.54 5.69
N GLN A 108 12.74 -19.11 4.56
CA GLN A 108 14.14 -19.05 4.12
C GLN A 108 14.67 -17.61 3.89
N TYR A 109 13.78 -16.63 3.74
CA TYR A 109 14.15 -15.22 3.55
C TYR A 109 14.21 -14.42 4.85
N PHE A 110 13.88 -15.04 6.00
CA PHE A 110 13.93 -14.41 7.31
C PHE A 110 15.07 -15.04 8.13
N PRO A 111 16.11 -14.26 8.52
CA PRO A 111 17.10 -14.74 9.47
C PRO A 111 16.46 -14.93 10.86
N GLU A 112 17.01 -15.86 11.64
CA GLU A 112 16.64 -16.08 13.06
C GLU A 112 17.15 -14.97 13.99
#